data_AF-A0A1L0BIB4-F1
#
_entry.id   AF-A0A1L0BIB4-F1
#
_cell.length_a   1.000
_cell.length_b   1.000
_cell.length_c   1.000
_cell.angle_alpha   90.00
_cell.angle_beta   90.00
_cell.angle_gamma   90.00
#
_symmetry.space_group_name_H-M   'P 1'
#
loop_
_entity.id
_entity.type
_entity.pdbx_description
1 polymer ?
#
loop_
_entity_poly.entity_id
_entity_poly.type
_entity_poly.pdbx_seq_one_letter_code
_entity_poly.pdbx_strand_id
1 'polypeptide(L)'
;MSLEARRALYFKFCVGARFRLTPVPTNSKEVKFLYDSFQKLGTLEYFNVQEAKHTDTNLYGRHVTVLLNASDQRSQLDPLGGVDSGIKTTTVTLRQRQHELSEYLKSICGICRYSYIENDELYFQGRVQVPFKHTLTAGARQYAEQYRMSSSTVNSPFTTLETTLRRSDILAGVRHNFQKFHKMEPEFVENGMRAVLRITGEKYSTTVDVDANEYGDVNITDLGRLPAMRNVRGKQVFSGFIDK
;
A
#
# COMPACT_ATOMS: atom_id res chain seq x y z
N MET A 1 -22.26 20.10 8.08
CA MET A 1 -21.98 18.74 7.55
C MET A 1 -21.78 17.79 8.71
N SER A 2 -22.43 16.61 8.72
CA SER A 2 -22.26 15.61 9.79
C SER A 2 -20.83 15.06 9.80
N LEU A 3 -20.38 14.48 10.93
CA LEU A 3 -19.05 13.84 11.00
C LEU A 3 -18.90 12.71 9.97
N GLU A 4 -19.98 11.95 9.77
CA GLU A 4 -20.04 10.87 8.79
C GLU A 4 -19.93 11.38 7.35
N ALA A 5 -20.60 12.49 7.02
CA ALA A 5 -20.49 13.14 5.71
C ALA A 5 -19.08 13.67 5.48
N ARG A 6 -18.45 14.28 6.49
CA ARG A 6 -17.05 14.74 6.41
C ARG A 6 -16.08 13.57 6.17
N ARG A 7 -16.26 12.45 6.89
CA ARG A 7 -15.46 11.22 6.69
C ARG A 7 -15.64 10.66 5.28
N ALA A 8 -16.88 10.55 4.82
CA ALA A 8 -17.19 10.04 3.49
C ALA A 8 -16.56 10.91 2.38
N LEU A 9 -16.59 12.24 2.54
CA LEU A 9 -15.97 13.20 1.62
C LEU A 9 -14.45 13.04 1.54
N TYR A 10 -13.78 12.93 2.70
CA TYR A 10 -12.33 12.78 2.74
C TYR A 10 -11.85 11.48 2.11
N PHE A 11 -12.46 10.37 2.51
CA PHE A 11 -12.05 9.06 2.02
C PHE A 11 -12.59 8.76 0.62
N LYS A 12 -13.44 9.63 0.04
CA LYS A 12 -14.07 9.47 -1.29
C LYS A 12 -13.08 9.04 -2.38
N PHE A 13 -11.91 9.68 -2.41
CA PHE A 13 -10.87 9.45 -3.41
C PHE A 13 -9.72 8.58 -2.91
N CYS A 14 -9.88 7.91 -1.76
CA CYS A 14 -8.90 6.95 -1.29
C CYS A 14 -9.00 5.62 -2.05
N VAL A 15 -7.89 4.89 -2.08
CA VAL A 15 -7.77 3.52 -2.58
C VAL A 15 -7.12 2.69 -1.48
N GLY A 16 -7.84 1.69 -0.98
CA GLY A 16 -7.32 0.74 0.00
C GLY A 16 -6.97 -0.57 -0.64
N ALA A 17 -5.84 -1.16 -0.23
CA ALA A 17 -5.39 -2.45 -0.72
C ALA A 17 -4.82 -3.31 0.40
N ARG A 18 -4.96 -4.62 0.25
CA ARG A 18 -4.25 -5.61 1.06
C ARG A 18 -3.51 -6.57 0.16
N PHE A 19 -2.24 -6.80 0.47
CA PHE A 19 -1.37 -7.71 -0.25
C PHE A 19 -0.91 -8.82 0.67
N ARG A 20 -0.84 -10.03 0.13
CA ARG A 20 -0.16 -11.17 0.73
C ARG A 20 1.27 -11.24 0.20
N LEU A 21 2.24 -11.22 1.10
CA LEU A 21 3.67 -11.25 0.80
C LEU A 21 4.23 -12.65 0.98
N THR A 22 5.06 -13.08 0.03
CA THR A 22 5.83 -14.32 0.12
C THR A 22 7.26 -14.12 -0.42
N PRO A 23 8.32 -14.27 0.39
CA PRO A 23 8.29 -14.55 1.83
C PRO A 23 7.78 -13.35 2.64
N VAL A 24 7.59 -13.54 3.96
CA VAL A 24 7.25 -12.44 4.88
C VAL A 24 8.42 -11.48 5.05
N PRO A 25 8.18 -10.20 5.42
CA PRO A 25 9.22 -9.32 5.91
C PRO A 25 9.89 -9.92 7.15
N THR A 26 11.20 -9.73 7.28
CA THR A 26 12.02 -10.34 8.33
C THR A 26 12.47 -9.36 9.39
N ASN A 27 12.54 -8.06 9.07
CA ASN A 27 13.02 -7.03 9.97
C ASN A 27 12.31 -5.68 9.74
N SER A 28 12.52 -4.74 10.66
CA SER A 28 11.90 -3.42 10.63
C SER A 28 12.40 -2.54 9.48
N LYS A 29 13.64 -2.73 9.00
CA LYS A 29 14.15 -2.00 7.84
C LYS A 29 13.42 -2.40 6.56
N GLU A 30 13.09 -3.68 6.41
CA GLU A 30 12.29 -4.19 5.29
C GLU A 30 10.85 -3.65 5.34
N VAL A 31 10.25 -3.57 6.53
CA VAL A 31 8.95 -2.92 6.73
C VAL A 31 9.00 -1.41 6.43
N LYS A 32 10.06 -0.73 6.86
CA LYS A 32 10.29 0.68 6.54
C LYS A 32 10.42 0.88 5.02
N PHE A 33 11.18 0.01 4.34
CA PHE A 33 11.31 0.07 2.89
C PHE A 33 9.96 -0.13 2.17
N LEU A 34 9.10 -1.03 2.65
CA LEU A 34 7.73 -1.18 2.15
C LEU A 34 6.93 0.11 2.34
N TYR A 35 6.96 0.69 3.55
CA TYR A 35 6.29 1.96 3.85
C TYR A 35 6.76 3.09 2.92
N ASP A 36 8.08 3.31 2.85
CA ASP A 36 8.69 4.34 2.01
C ASP A 36 8.36 4.12 0.52
N SER A 37 8.23 2.86 0.09
CA SER A 37 7.84 2.50 -1.28
C SER A 37 6.38 2.82 -1.59
N PHE A 38 5.45 2.52 -0.67
CA PHE A 38 4.04 2.88 -0.85
C PHE A 38 3.82 4.39 -0.77
N GLN A 39 4.57 5.09 0.07
CA GLN A 39 4.52 6.55 0.20
C GLN A 39 4.91 7.27 -1.12
N LYS A 40 5.71 6.64 -1.99
CA LYS A 40 6.03 7.17 -3.33
C LYS A 40 4.84 7.17 -4.29
N LEU A 41 3.78 6.40 -4.02
CA LEU A 41 2.62 6.31 -4.91
C LEU A 41 1.65 7.49 -4.73
N GLY A 42 1.61 8.07 -3.53
CA GLY A 42 0.73 9.17 -3.16
C GLY A 42 0.66 9.34 -1.64
N THR A 43 -0.28 10.15 -1.15
CA THR A 43 -0.48 10.37 0.28
C THR A 43 -0.93 9.08 0.97
N LEU A 44 -0.09 8.55 1.85
CA LEU A 44 -0.34 7.30 2.59
C LEU A 44 -1.07 7.60 3.91
N GLU A 45 -2.37 7.35 3.93
CA GLU A 45 -3.26 7.59 5.08
C GLU A 45 -3.12 6.51 6.15
N TYR A 46 -2.88 5.27 5.73
CA TYR A 46 -2.73 4.13 6.61
C TYR A 46 -1.77 3.11 6.02
N PHE A 47 -0.92 2.55 6.87
CA PHE A 47 -0.03 1.46 6.53
C PHE A 47 0.09 0.53 7.72
N ASN A 48 -0.09 -0.76 7.50
CA ASN A 48 0.10 -1.77 8.52
C ASN A 48 0.65 -3.06 7.91
N VAL A 49 1.63 -3.65 8.58
CA VAL A 49 2.07 -5.03 8.33
C VAL A 49 1.53 -5.87 9.48
N GLN A 50 0.76 -6.89 9.16
CA GLN A 50 0.21 -7.81 10.15
C GLN A 50 1.34 -8.30 11.06
N GLU A 51 1.14 -8.28 12.37
CA GLU A 51 2.06 -8.91 13.31
C GLU A 51 1.97 -10.43 13.18
N ALA A 52 3.11 -11.12 13.27
CA ALA A 52 3.08 -12.57 13.33
C ALA A 52 2.47 -13.03 14.67
N LYS A 53 1.97 -14.26 14.72
CA LYS A 53 1.50 -14.81 16.00
C LYS A 53 2.72 -14.98 16.91
N HIS A 54 2.53 -14.87 18.23
CA HIS A 54 3.62 -15.05 19.21
C HIS A 54 4.34 -16.41 19.12
N THR A 55 3.72 -17.39 18.45
CA THR A 55 4.27 -18.72 18.20
C THR A 55 5.13 -18.81 16.93
N ASP A 56 5.10 -17.80 16.07
CA ASP A 56 5.81 -17.79 14.80
C ASP A 56 7.26 -17.31 15.00
N THR A 57 8.19 -17.85 14.21
CA THR A 57 9.61 -17.47 14.26
C THR A 57 9.90 -16.09 13.69
N ASN A 58 8.98 -15.52 12.91
CA ASN A 58 9.12 -14.19 12.31
C ASN A 58 8.36 -13.17 13.15
N LEU A 59 8.84 -11.93 13.18
CA LEU A 59 8.13 -10.82 13.85
C LEU A 59 6.93 -10.30 13.04
N TYR A 60 6.98 -10.46 11.71
CA TYR A 60 5.98 -9.95 10.79
C TYR A 60 5.23 -11.08 10.09
N GLY A 61 3.93 -10.86 9.90
CA GLY A 61 3.02 -11.70 9.16
C GLY A 61 3.08 -11.47 7.66
N ARG A 62 2.15 -12.11 6.95
CA ARG A 62 2.10 -12.12 5.48
C ARG A 62 1.34 -10.94 4.88
N HIS A 63 0.52 -10.24 5.65
CA HIS A 63 -0.38 -9.25 5.08
C HIS A 63 0.14 -7.83 5.27
N VAL A 64 0.20 -7.06 4.19
CA VAL A 64 0.44 -5.62 4.19
C VAL A 64 -0.84 -4.95 3.75
N THR A 65 -1.35 -4.03 4.56
CA THR A 65 -2.56 -3.26 4.30
C THR A 65 -2.20 -1.78 4.17
N VAL A 66 -2.71 -1.13 3.12
CA VAL A 66 -2.44 0.27 2.82
C VAL A 66 -3.73 1.01 2.47
N LEU A 67 -3.79 2.30 2.79
CA LEU A 67 -4.80 3.23 2.32
C LEU A 67 -4.08 4.45 1.74
N LEU A 68 -4.24 4.67 0.44
CA LEU A 68 -3.65 5.79 -0.28
C LEU A 68 -4.75 6.79 -0.64
N ASN A 69 -4.45 8.08 -0.56
CA ASN A 69 -5.31 9.14 -1.04
C ASN A 69 -4.84 9.56 -2.44
N ALA A 70 -5.79 9.71 -3.38
CA ALA A 70 -5.48 10.21 -4.72
C ALA A 70 -5.14 11.71 -4.73
N SER A 71 -5.41 12.41 -3.62
CA SER A 71 -5.00 13.80 -3.43
C SER A 71 -3.54 13.92 -3.04
N ASP A 72 -2.87 14.94 -3.57
CA ASP A 72 -1.53 15.35 -3.14
C ASP A 72 -1.55 16.15 -1.84
N GLN A 73 -2.74 16.41 -1.27
CA GLN A 73 -2.85 16.99 0.06
C GLN A 73 -2.17 16.09 1.09
N ARG A 74 -1.57 16.72 2.11
CA ARG A 74 -1.05 15.99 3.27
C ARG A 74 -2.20 15.25 3.97
N SER A 75 -1.87 14.12 4.57
CA SER A 75 -2.83 13.38 5.38
C SER A 75 -3.34 14.27 6.51
N GLN A 76 -4.66 14.46 6.58
CA GLN A 76 -5.33 15.13 7.69
C GLN A 76 -5.50 14.20 8.90
N LEU A 77 -5.11 12.93 8.78
CA LEU A 77 -5.03 11.99 9.91
C LEU A 77 -3.76 12.20 10.73
N ASP A 78 -2.76 12.86 10.16
CA ASP A 78 -1.59 13.32 10.90
C ASP A 78 -1.98 14.57 11.71
N PRO A 79 -1.97 14.53 13.05
CA PRO A 79 -2.29 15.69 13.87
C PRO A 79 -1.31 16.86 13.71
N LEU A 80 -0.14 16.61 13.12
CA LEU A 80 0.85 17.64 12.78
C LEU A 80 0.73 18.10 11.31
N GLY A 81 -0.11 17.43 10.52
CA GLY A 81 -0.38 17.75 9.13
C GLY A 81 -1.38 18.90 9.00
N GLY A 82 -0.94 20.01 8.44
CA GLY A 82 -1.84 21.08 8.00
C GLY A 82 -2.46 20.78 6.64
N VAL A 83 -3.57 21.44 6.33
CA VAL A 83 -4.14 21.48 4.98
C VAL A 83 -3.35 22.50 4.15
N ASP A 84 -2.87 22.08 2.98
CA ASP A 84 -2.21 22.98 2.02
C ASP A 84 -3.24 23.58 1.07
N SER A 85 -3.58 24.86 1.31
CA SER A 85 -4.55 25.61 0.51
C SER A 85 -4.06 25.96 -0.90
N GLY A 86 -2.77 25.72 -1.20
CA GLY A 86 -2.20 25.88 -2.54
C GLY A 86 -2.55 24.74 -3.49
N ILE A 87 -2.94 23.57 -2.96
CA ILE A 87 -3.26 22.38 -3.77
C ILE A 87 -4.75 22.42 -4.13
N LYS A 88 -5.06 22.87 -5.34
CA LYS A 88 -6.42 22.84 -5.90
C LYS A 88 -6.57 21.71 -6.90
N THR A 89 -7.17 20.61 -6.47
CA THR A 89 -7.41 19.45 -7.33
C THR A 89 -8.89 19.33 -7.67
N THR A 90 -9.21 19.14 -8.94
CA THR A 90 -10.60 18.96 -9.39
C THR A 90 -11.08 17.53 -9.08
N THR A 91 -12.40 17.36 -8.92
CA THR A 91 -13.01 16.03 -8.73
C THR A 91 -12.70 15.08 -9.90
N VAL A 92 -12.65 15.59 -11.13
CA VAL A 92 -12.32 14.81 -12.34
C VAL A 92 -10.89 14.27 -12.25
N THR A 93 -9.92 15.15 -11.92
CA THR A 93 -8.52 14.74 -11.76
C THR A 93 -8.33 13.74 -10.62
N LEU A 94 -9.06 13.88 -9.51
CA LEU A 94 -8.99 12.93 -8.39
C LEU A 94 -9.56 11.56 -8.75
N ARG A 95 -10.67 11.52 -9.52
CA ARG A 95 -11.23 10.25 -10.01
C ARG A 95 -10.27 9.54 -10.95
N GLN A 96 -9.66 10.29 -11.87
CA GLN A 96 -8.65 9.74 -12.77
C GLN A 96 -7.46 9.19 -11.98
N ARG A 97 -6.93 9.97 -11.03
CA ARG A 97 -5.81 9.53 -10.20
C ARG A 97 -6.16 8.33 -9.31
N GLN A 98 -7.37 8.28 -8.75
CA GLN A 98 -7.87 7.14 -8.00
C GLN A 98 -7.93 5.88 -8.87
N HIS A 99 -8.38 6.01 -10.12
CA HIS A 99 -8.40 4.90 -11.08
C HIS A 99 -6.99 4.41 -11.40
N GLU A 100 -6.07 5.32 -11.70
CA GLU A 100 -4.65 5.01 -11.96
C GLU A 100 -4.01 4.28 -10.77
N LEU A 101 -4.22 4.77 -9.54
CA LEU A 101 -3.73 4.13 -8.32
C LEU A 101 -4.31 2.73 -8.14
N SER A 102 -5.63 2.57 -8.32
CA SER A 102 -6.29 1.26 -8.24
C SER A 102 -5.71 0.27 -9.25
N GLU A 103 -5.57 0.67 -10.52
CA GLU A 103 -5.01 -0.21 -11.55
C GLU A 103 -3.53 -0.51 -11.31
N TYR A 104 -2.75 0.48 -10.86
CA TYR A 104 -1.35 0.28 -10.48
C TYR A 104 -1.23 -0.74 -9.34
N LEU A 105 -1.98 -0.57 -8.25
CA LEU A 105 -1.99 -1.49 -7.10
C LEU A 105 -2.39 -2.91 -7.51
N LYS A 106 -3.39 -3.08 -8.38
CA LYS A 106 -3.77 -4.39 -8.93
C LYS A 106 -2.69 -5.01 -9.81
N SER A 107 -1.85 -4.18 -10.42
CA SER A 107 -0.74 -4.64 -11.26
C SER A 107 0.48 -5.08 -10.46
N ILE A 108 0.65 -4.63 -9.21
CA ILE A 108 1.81 -5.00 -8.38
C ILE A 108 1.88 -6.52 -8.21
N CYS A 109 3.03 -7.09 -8.51
CA CYS A 109 3.32 -8.51 -8.36
C CYS A 109 4.52 -8.82 -7.46
N GLY A 110 5.34 -7.81 -7.16
CA GLY A 110 6.45 -7.98 -6.24
C GLY A 110 7.18 -6.69 -5.89
N ILE A 111 8.12 -6.81 -4.97
CA ILE A 111 9.03 -5.75 -4.54
C ILE A 111 10.34 -6.38 -4.09
N CYS A 112 11.47 -5.71 -4.35
CA CYS A 112 12.76 -6.19 -3.88
C CYS A 112 12.76 -6.34 -2.36
N ARG A 113 13.41 -7.38 -1.87
CA ARG A 113 13.69 -7.52 -0.45
C ARG A 113 14.76 -6.52 -0.06
N TYR A 114 14.55 -5.81 1.04
CA TYR A 114 15.51 -4.81 1.48
C TYR A 114 16.88 -5.44 1.74
N SER A 115 16.92 -6.64 2.33
CA SER A 115 18.16 -7.39 2.58
C SER A 115 18.97 -7.72 1.31
N TYR A 116 18.33 -7.72 0.13
CA TYR A 116 19.02 -7.96 -1.14
C TYR A 116 19.67 -6.70 -1.69
N ILE A 117 19.09 -5.52 -1.41
CA ILE A 117 19.51 -4.23 -1.96
C ILE A 117 20.20 -3.33 -0.93
N GLU A 118 20.21 -3.67 0.36
CA GLU A 118 20.62 -2.75 1.44
C GLU A 118 22.05 -2.21 1.31
N ASN A 119 22.95 -2.98 0.67
CA ASN A 119 24.34 -2.61 0.42
C ASN A 119 24.62 -2.27 -1.06
N ASP A 120 23.58 -2.17 -1.90
CA ASP A 120 23.71 -1.82 -3.32
C ASP A 120 23.52 -0.30 -3.49
N GLU A 121 24.60 0.45 -3.33
CA GLU A 121 24.60 1.90 -3.52
C GLU A 121 24.14 2.31 -4.93
N LEU A 122 24.45 1.49 -5.94
CA LEU A 122 24.08 1.80 -7.32
C LEU A 122 22.58 1.69 -7.54
N TYR A 123 21.90 0.78 -6.84
CA TYR A 123 20.44 0.73 -6.82
C TYR A 123 19.86 2.01 -6.22
N PHE A 124 20.34 2.44 -5.04
CA PHE A 124 19.84 3.65 -4.38
C PHE A 124 20.18 4.95 -5.12
N GLN A 125 21.26 4.96 -5.91
CA GLN A 125 21.60 6.04 -6.84
C GLN A 125 20.78 6.01 -8.14
N GLY A 126 19.90 5.01 -8.32
CA GLY A 126 19.08 4.85 -9.52
C GLY A 126 19.85 4.42 -10.78
N ARG A 127 21.09 3.91 -10.61
CA ARG A 127 21.95 3.47 -11.70
C ARG A 127 21.73 2.00 -12.08
N VAL A 128 21.10 1.23 -11.19
CA VAL A 128 20.80 -0.19 -11.39
C VAL A 128 19.31 -0.45 -11.23
N GLN A 129 18.80 -1.35 -12.07
CA GLN A 129 17.47 -1.92 -11.95
C GLN A 129 17.57 -3.41 -11.63
N VAL A 130 16.67 -3.91 -10.79
CA VAL A 130 16.61 -5.32 -10.42
C VAL A 130 15.48 -5.99 -11.21
N PRO A 131 15.78 -6.88 -12.16
CA PRO A 131 14.75 -7.56 -12.93
C PRO A 131 14.03 -8.61 -12.08
N PHE A 132 12.70 -8.69 -12.20
CA PHE A 132 11.90 -9.74 -11.59
C PHE A 132 12.02 -11.05 -12.38
N LYS A 133 13.13 -11.75 -12.18
CA LYS A 133 13.38 -13.06 -12.80
C LYS A 133 12.46 -14.10 -12.17
N HIS A 134 11.73 -14.81 -13.01
CA HIS A 134 10.75 -15.80 -12.59
C HIS A 134 10.62 -16.94 -13.61
N THR A 135 9.98 -18.02 -13.18
CA THR A 135 9.55 -19.14 -14.02
C THR A 135 8.07 -19.42 -13.77
N LEU A 136 7.43 -20.12 -14.71
CA LEU A 136 6.04 -20.53 -14.58
C LEU A 136 5.94 -22.00 -14.15
N THR A 137 5.00 -22.30 -13.26
CA THR A 137 4.58 -23.68 -12.96
C THR A 137 4.00 -24.34 -14.20
N ALA A 138 3.97 -25.69 -14.22
CA ALA A 138 3.46 -26.45 -15.37
C ALA A 138 2.07 -26.00 -15.83
N GLY A 139 1.13 -25.79 -14.89
CA GLY A 139 -0.24 -25.34 -15.19
C GLY A 139 -0.35 -23.88 -15.66
N ALA A 140 0.69 -23.07 -15.49
CA ALA A 140 0.69 -21.66 -15.92
C ALA A 140 1.53 -21.41 -17.19
N ARG A 141 2.20 -22.44 -17.74
CA ARG A 141 3.02 -22.31 -18.95
C ARG A 141 2.24 -21.80 -20.16
N GLN A 142 0.93 -22.04 -20.21
CA GLN A 142 0.05 -21.53 -21.25
C GLN A 142 0.05 -19.99 -21.34
N TYR A 143 0.37 -19.30 -20.24
CA TYR A 143 0.46 -17.84 -20.19
C TYR A 143 1.84 -17.30 -20.58
N ALA A 144 2.80 -18.17 -20.91
CA ALA A 144 4.11 -17.72 -21.39
C ALA A 144 3.93 -16.72 -22.54
N GLU A 145 4.73 -15.65 -22.53
CA GLU A 145 4.72 -14.57 -23.53
C GLU A 145 3.42 -13.71 -23.58
N GLN A 146 2.39 -14.03 -22.80
CA GLN A 146 1.14 -13.26 -22.74
C GLN A 146 1.13 -12.16 -21.66
N TYR A 147 2.29 -11.90 -21.06
CA TYR A 147 2.46 -10.87 -20.06
C TYR A 147 3.90 -10.36 -20.01
N ARG A 148 4.07 -9.20 -19.40
CA ARG A 148 5.37 -8.60 -19.10
C ARG A 148 5.44 -8.22 -17.63
N MET A 149 6.62 -8.40 -17.03
CA MET A 149 6.92 -7.88 -15.70
C MET A 149 7.97 -6.78 -15.79
N SER A 150 7.75 -5.68 -15.09
CA SER A 150 8.70 -4.57 -15.02
C SER A 150 9.91 -4.90 -14.13
N SER A 151 10.95 -4.08 -14.20
CA SER A 151 12.08 -4.18 -13.26
C SER A 151 11.86 -3.23 -12.08
N SER A 152 12.36 -3.60 -10.90
CA SER A 152 12.35 -2.72 -9.72
C SER A 152 13.48 -1.70 -9.82
N THR A 153 13.19 -0.45 -9.51
CA THR A 153 14.16 0.66 -9.39
C THR A 153 13.91 1.43 -8.11
N VAL A 154 14.84 2.30 -7.70
CA VAL A 154 14.62 3.16 -6.52
C VAL A 154 13.39 4.07 -6.68
N ASN A 155 13.06 4.52 -7.89
CA ASN A 155 11.91 5.39 -8.15
C ASN A 155 10.60 4.61 -8.35
N SER A 156 10.70 3.37 -8.83
CA SER A 156 9.56 2.46 -9.01
C SER A 156 9.91 1.11 -8.38
N PRO A 157 9.83 1.01 -7.04
CA PRO A 157 10.32 -0.15 -6.31
C PRO A 157 9.46 -1.40 -6.52
N PHE A 158 8.19 -1.22 -6.86
CA PHE A 158 7.29 -2.32 -7.17
C PHE A 158 7.50 -2.84 -8.59
N THR A 159 7.56 -4.15 -8.72
CA THR A 159 7.39 -4.87 -9.97
C THR A 159 5.89 -4.97 -10.28
N THR A 160 5.53 -4.65 -11.51
CA THR A 160 4.16 -4.68 -12.03
C THR A 160 4.00 -5.73 -13.12
N LEU A 161 2.81 -6.30 -13.22
CA LEU A 161 2.38 -7.25 -14.23
C LEU A 161 1.47 -6.58 -15.25
N GLU A 162 1.97 -6.46 -16.48
CA GLU A 162 1.26 -5.98 -17.65
C GLU A 162 0.71 -7.19 -18.43
N THR A 163 -0.60 -7.24 -18.61
CA THR A 163 -1.29 -8.32 -19.32
C THR A 163 -2.72 -7.92 -19.64
N THR A 164 -3.32 -8.55 -20.65
CA THR A 164 -4.76 -8.49 -20.95
C THR A 164 -5.55 -9.57 -20.21
N LEU A 165 -4.86 -10.53 -19.60
CA LEU A 165 -5.46 -11.65 -18.88
C LEU A 165 -5.77 -11.31 -17.43
N ARG A 166 -6.46 -12.22 -16.74
CA ARG A 166 -6.65 -12.13 -15.29
C ARG A 166 -5.31 -12.31 -14.58
N ARG A 167 -4.85 -11.23 -13.93
CA ARG A 167 -3.57 -11.17 -13.20
C ARG A 167 -3.45 -12.27 -12.14
N SER A 168 -4.54 -12.61 -11.45
CA SER A 168 -4.58 -13.67 -10.44
C SER A 168 -4.10 -15.02 -10.97
N ASP A 169 -4.47 -15.34 -12.22
CA ASP A 169 -4.25 -16.66 -12.82
C ASP A 169 -2.77 -16.83 -13.20
N ILE A 170 -2.15 -15.74 -13.69
CA ILE A 170 -0.72 -15.69 -13.95
C ILE A 170 0.05 -15.69 -12.63
N LEU A 171 -0.30 -14.80 -11.68
CA LEU A 171 0.44 -14.64 -10.43
C LEU A 171 0.46 -15.92 -9.62
N ALA A 172 -0.64 -16.66 -9.53
CA ALA A 172 -0.66 -17.95 -8.82
C ALA A 172 0.39 -18.94 -9.35
N GLY A 173 0.69 -18.90 -10.66
CA GLY A 173 1.66 -19.76 -11.33
C GLY A 173 3.10 -19.28 -11.33
N VAL A 174 3.38 -18.06 -10.87
CA VAL A 174 4.71 -17.45 -10.89
C VAL A 174 5.55 -17.96 -9.72
N ARG A 175 6.72 -18.54 -10.06
CA ARG A 175 7.81 -18.88 -9.13
C ARG A 175 8.95 -17.87 -9.32
N HIS A 176 9.39 -17.25 -8.24
CA HIS A 176 10.45 -16.24 -8.27
C HIS A 176 11.57 -16.57 -7.29
N ASN A 177 12.64 -15.78 -7.33
CA ASN A 177 13.71 -15.90 -6.34
C ASN A 177 13.31 -15.20 -5.03
N PHE A 178 12.92 -16.00 -4.02
CA PHE A 178 12.51 -15.53 -2.69
C PHE A 178 13.62 -14.84 -1.88
N GLN A 179 14.89 -14.99 -2.26
CA GLN A 179 15.99 -14.24 -1.63
C GLN A 179 16.02 -12.79 -2.13
N LYS A 180 15.54 -12.54 -3.36
CA LYS A 180 15.62 -11.22 -4.01
C LYS A 180 14.33 -10.41 -3.92
N PHE A 181 13.18 -11.06 -3.94
CA PHE A 181 11.87 -10.38 -3.97
C PHE A 181 10.87 -10.97 -2.98
N HIS A 182 10.03 -10.10 -2.43
CA HIS A 182 8.71 -10.47 -1.98
C HIS A 182 7.80 -10.53 -3.20
N LYS A 183 7.16 -11.68 -3.45
CA LYS A 183 5.98 -11.72 -4.31
C LYS A 183 4.82 -11.13 -3.54
N MET A 184 4.07 -10.28 -4.21
CA MET A 184 2.90 -9.61 -3.67
C MET A 184 1.67 -10.07 -4.46
N GLU A 185 0.70 -10.62 -3.75
CA GLU A 185 -0.57 -11.04 -4.33
C GLU A 185 -1.68 -10.17 -3.74
N PRO A 186 -2.42 -9.40 -4.56
CA PRO A 186 -3.49 -8.57 -4.06
C PRO A 186 -4.66 -9.45 -3.58
N GLU A 187 -5.08 -9.25 -2.33
CA GLU A 187 -6.29 -9.87 -1.77
C GLU A 187 -7.53 -9.01 -2.04
N PHE A 188 -7.37 -7.69 -1.95
CA PHE A 188 -8.36 -6.74 -2.42
C PHE A 188 -7.69 -5.42 -2.80
N VAL A 189 -8.33 -4.70 -3.73
CA VAL A 189 -8.08 -3.30 -4.04
C VAL A 189 -9.45 -2.66 -4.23
N GLU A 190 -9.78 -1.72 -3.36
CA GLU A 190 -11.10 -1.07 -3.32
C GLU A 190 -10.97 0.43 -3.17
N ASN A 191 -12.03 1.15 -3.54
CA ASN A 191 -12.06 2.60 -3.54
C ASN A 191 -12.99 3.14 -2.45
N GLY A 192 -12.71 4.36 -2.01
CA GLY A 192 -13.61 5.13 -1.17
C GLY A 192 -13.80 4.55 0.23
N MET A 193 -14.99 4.81 0.79
CA MET A 193 -15.40 4.27 2.07
C MET A 193 -15.44 2.73 2.10
N ARG A 194 -15.71 2.05 0.99
CA ARG A 194 -15.71 0.57 0.96
C ARG A 194 -14.35 0.01 1.38
N ALA A 195 -13.28 0.61 0.88
CA ALA A 195 -11.92 0.24 1.22
C ALA A 195 -11.63 0.45 2.72
N VAL A 196 -12.05 1.59 3.27
CA VAL A 196 -11.89 1.90 4.71
C VAL A 196 -12.60 0.85 5.57
N LEU A 197 -13.86 0.54 5.26
CA LEU A 197 -14.65 -0.45 6.00
C LEU A 197 -14.04 -1.84 5.95
N ARG A 198 -13.50 -2.23 4.80
CA ARG A 198 -12.84 -3.53 4.64
C ARG A 198 -11.53 -3.61 5.43
N ILE A 199 -10.80 -2.50 5.54
CA ILE A 199 -9.57 -2.39 6.35
C ILE A 199 -9.90 -2.44 7.85
N THR A 200 -10.93 -1.73 8.28
CA THR A 200 -11.26 -1.55 9.70
C THR A 200 -12.14 -2.66 10.27
N GLY A 201 -12.83 -3.41 9.40
CA GLY A 201 -13.82 -4.42 9.80
C GLY A 201 -15.14 -3.82 10.27
N GLU A 202 -15.36 -2.51 10.10
CA GLU A 202 -16.60 -1.84 10.47
C GLU A 202 -17.73 -2.17 9.46
N LYS A 203 -18.95 -2.39 9.96
CA LYS A 203 -20.16 -2.46 9.13
C LYS A 203 -20.76 -1.05 9.06
N TYR A 204 -20.86 -0.46 7.87
CA TYR A 204 -21.45 0.88 7.72
C TYR A 204 -22.94 0.82 7.45
N SER A 205 -23.69 1.75 8.04
CA SER A 205 -25.09 2.02 7.73
C SER A 205 -25.16 2.96 6.52
N THR A 206 -25.79 2.49 5.44
CA THR A 206 -25.86 3.14 4.12
C THR A 206 -26.83 4.33 4.06
N THR A 207 -26.51 5.48 4.67
CA THR A 207 -27.43 6.64 4.61
C THR A 207 -26.80 8.02 4.41
N VAL A 208 -25.50 8.13 4.09
CA VAL A 208 -24.90 9.44 3.84
C VAL A 208 -24.62 9.64 2.35
N ASP A 209 -25.59 10.24 1.66
CA ASP A 209 -25.39 10.80 0.33
C ASP A 209 -24.58 12.08 0.45
N VAL A 210 -23.39 12.08 -0.17
CA VAL A 210 -22.53 13.25 -0.25
C VAL A 210 -22.43 13.64 -1.72
N ASP A 211 -22.63 14.93 -2.01
CA ASP A 211 -22.78 15.39 -3.38
C ASP A 211 -21.57 14.99 -4.24
N ALA A 212 -21.85 14.60 -5.48
CA ALA A 212 -20.86 14.05 -6.40
C ALA A 212 -19.75 15.07 -6.72
N ASN A 213 -20.09 16.36 -6.66
CA ASN A 213 -19.23 17.48 -7.02
C ASN A 213 -18.54 18.15 -5.83
N GLU A 214 -18.89 17.80 -4.59
CA GLU A 214 -18.16 18.31 -3.43
C GLU A 214 -16.80 17.59 -3.32
N TYR A 215 -15.76 18.41 -3.38
CA TYR A 215 -14.41 18.15 -2.89
C TYR A 215 -13.79 19.50 -2.57
N GLY A 216 -13.39 19.72 -1.32
CA GLY A 216 -12.79 20.97 -0.89
C GLY A 216 -12.72 21.06 0.63
N ASP A 217 -11.62 21.59 1.16
CA ASP A 217 -11.28 21.97 2.55
C ASP A 217 -12.20 21.49 3.68
N VAL A 218 -12.56 20.21 3.67
CA VAL A 218 -13.20 19.60 4.84
C VAL A 218 -12.08 19.31 5.80
N ASN A 219 -11.97 20.12 6.85
CA ASN A 219 -11.10 19.83 7.97
C ASN A 219 -11.75 18.75 8.86
N ILE A 220 -11.00 17.69 9.10
CA ILE A 220 -11.47 16.49 9.80
C ILE A 220 -10.68 16.23 11.09
N THR A 221 -9.88 17.21 11.54
CA THR A 221 -9.09 17.14 12.79
C THR A 221 -9.94 16.93 14.05
N ASP A 222 -11.27 17.11 13.96
CA ASP A 222 -12.24 16.79 15.03
C ASP A 222 -12.59 15.29 15.18
N LEU A 223 -11.89 14.38 14.49
CA LEU A 223 -12.11 12.93 14.62
C LEU A 223 -11.58 12.38 15.95
N GLY A 224 -12.32 12.62 17.03
CA GLY A 224 -12.08 11.98 18.34
C GLY A 224 -12.18 10.44 18.32
N ARG A 225 -12.74 9.87 17.24
CA ARG A 225 -12.80 8.43 16.97
C ARG A 225 -12.61 8.18 15.47
N LEU A 226 -11.36 8.12 15.02
CA LEU A 226 -11.04 7.29 13.87
C LEU A 226 -11.54 5.86 14.16
N PRO A 227 -11.85 5.04 13.15
CA PRO A 227 -11.68 3.59 13.31
C PRO A 227 -10.29 3.35 13.91
N ALA A 228 -10.01 2.23 14.55
CA ALA A 228 -8.69 1.93 15.09
C ALA A 228 -7.61 1.78 13.97
N MET A 229 -7.38 2.83 13.18
CA MET A 229 -6.32 3.06 12.19
C MET A 229 -5.19 3.88 12.82
N ARG A 230 -5.27 4.18 14.12
CA ARG A 230 -4.12 4.71 14.86
C ARG A 230 -3.02 3.66 14.78
N ASN A 231 -1.91 4.07 14.16
CA ASN A 231 -0.62 3.40 14.15
C ASN A 231 -0.49 2.40 15.29
N VAL A 232 -0.34 1.11 14.95
CA VAL A 232 0.41 0.20 15.81
C VAL A 232 1.84 0.71 15.77
N ARG A 233 2.12 1.74 16.58
CA ARG A 233 3.48 2.05 16.98
C ARG A 233 3.96 0.76 17.62
N GLY A 234 4.82 0.03 16.90
CA GLY A 234 5.58 -1.05 17.50
C GLY A 234 6.11 -0.50 18.82
N LYS A 235 5.71 -1.15 19.93
CA LYS A 235 6.19 -0.79 21.26
C LYS A 235 7.70 -0.60 21.12
N GLN A 236 8.20 0.60 21.42
CA GLN A 236 9.61 0.79 21.66
C GLN A 236 10.00 -0.25 22.69
N VAL A 237 10.77 -1.24 22.26
CA VAL A 237 11.42 -2.17 23.17
C VAL A 237 12.40 -1.31 23.95
N PHE A 238 12.10 -1.18 25.23
CA PHE A 238 12.90 -0.52 26.24
C PHE A 238 14.35 -1.00 26.14
N SER A 239 15.28 -0.15 25.68
CA SER A 239 16.71 -0.39 25.80
C SER A 239 17.15 -0.02 27.22
N GLY A 240 16.81 -0.87 28.18
CA GLY A 240 17.42 -0.84 29.49
C GLY A 240 18.73 -1.61 29.41
N PHE A 241 19.86 -0.92 29.60
CA PHE A 241 20.96 -1.23 30.52
C PHE A 241 22.02 -0.14 30.32
N ILE A 242 21.96 0.90 31.16
CA ILE A 242 23.16 1.63 31.56
C ILE A 242 23.63 0.87 32.79
N ASP A 243 24.70 0.09 32.64
CA ASP A 243 25.52 -0.29 33.79
C ASP A 243 26.81 0.52 33.77
N LYS A 244 27.21 0.88 34.98
CA LYS A 244 28.26 1.82 35.37
C LYS A 244 29.66 1.40 34.93
#